data_AF-A0A200IDL8-F1
#
_entry.id   AF-A0A200IDL8-F1
#
_cell.length_a   1.000
_cell.length_b   1.000
_cell.length_c   1.000
_cell.angle_alpha   90.00
_cell.angle_beta   90.00
_cell.angle_gamma   90.00
#
_symmetry.space_group_name_H-M   'P 1'
#
loop_
_entity.id
_entity.type
_entity.pdbx_description
1 polymer ?
#
loop_
_entity_poly.entity_id
_entity_poly.type
_entity_poly.pdbx_seq_one_letter_code
_entity_poly.pdbx_strand_id
1 'polypeptide(L)' 'MSIQERKIRKSGNSVVLTLSKELLEKIGIQENDYVFVDEDKLAAAITKKSLPSEQELEINRLIDQSFSQYEEMYKELANH' A
#
# COMPACT_ATOMS: atom_id res chain seq x y z
N MET A 1 -9.69 -6.75 -8.92
CA MET A 1 -8.83 -7.28 -7.84
C MET A 1 -8.64 -6.16 -6.82
N SER A 2 -8.91 -6.41 -5.54
CA SER A 2 -8.64 -5.42 -4.48
C SER A 2 -7.34 -5.84 -3.80
N ILE A 3 -6.26 -5.07 -4.00
CA ILE A 3 -4.98 -5.28 -3.34
C ILE A 3 -5.04 -4.51 -2.03
N GLN A 4 -4.92 -5.21 -0.90
CA GLN A 4 -4.92 -4.60 0.42
C GLN A 4 -3.50 -4.46 0.94
N GLU A 5 -3.12 -3.26 1.37
CA GLU A 5 -1.85 -3.04 2.05
C GLU A 5 -1.86 -3.71 3.43
N ARG A 6 -0.83 -4.50 3.72
CA ARG A 6 -0.65 -5.21 4.99
C ARG A 6 0.79 -5.07 5.47
N LYS A 7 0.95 -4.84 6.78
CA LYS A 7 2.27 -4.72 7.41
C LYS A 7 2.70 -6.05 8.01
N ILE A 8 3.89 -6.53 7.65
CA ILE A 8 4.55 -7.66 8.32
C ILE A 8 5.06 -7.18 9.68
N ARG A 9 4.81 -7.95 10.74
CA ARG A 9 5.18 -7.60 12.12
C ARG A 9 6.01 -8.71 12.76
N LYS A 10 6.88 -8.36 13.70
CA LYS A 10 7.58 -9.33 14.54
C LYS A 10 6.65 -9.83 15.64
N SER A 11 6.63 -11.13 15.88
CA SER A 11 5.93 -11.78 16.99
C SER A 11 6.87 -12.82 17.60
N GLY A 12 7.41 -12.53 18.79
CA GLY A 12 8.46 -13.35 19.41
C GLY A 12 9.71 -13.47 18.51
N ASN A 13 10.08 -14.71 18.18
CA ASN A 13 11.20 -15.02 17.28
C ASN A 13 10.79 -15.13 15.80
N SER A 14 9.52 -14.87 15.48
CA SER A 14 8.97 -15.04 14.14
C SER A 14 8.45 -13.72 13.55
N VAL A 15 8.09 -13.76 12.28
CA VAL A 15 7.36 -12.69 11.58
C VAL A 15 5.97 -13.18 11.20
N VAL A 16 4.99 -12.28 11.27
CA VAL A 16 3.58 -12.58 10.99
C VAL A 16 2.98 -11.56 10.03
N LEU A 17 2.08 -12.03 9.17
CA LEU A 17 1.23 -11.23 8.30
C LEU A 17 -0.22 -11.43 8.71
N THR A 18 -0.96 -10.34 8.95
CA THR A 18 -2.38 -10.43 9.33
C THR A 18 -3.24 -10.63 8.09
N LEU A 19 -4.09 -11.66 8.09
CA LEU A 19 -5.12 -11.91 7.08
C LEU A 19 -6.47 -11.29 7.50
N SER A 20 -7.35 -10.94 6.57
CA SER A 20 -8.72 -10.49 6.92
C SER A 20 -9.57 -11.68 7.36
N LYS A 21 -10.52 -11.41 8.27
CA LYS A 21 -11.56 -12.39 8.64
C LYS A 21 -12.36 -12.87 7.42
N GLU A 22 -12.75 -11.93 6.55
CA GLU A 22 -13.45 -12.24 5.29
C GLU A 22 -12.69 -13.24 4.40
N LEU A 23 -11.35 -13.14 4.34
CA LEU A 23 -10.54 -14.07 3.57
C LEU A 23 -10.58 -15.47 4.21
N LEU A 24 -10.39 -15.54 5.53
CA LEU A 24 -10.41 -16.80 6.28
C LEU A 24 -11.77 -17.50 6.17
N GLU A 25 -12.85 -16.75 6.33
CA GLU A 25 -14.23 -17.26 6.15
C GLU A 25 -14.46 -17.78 4.73
N LYS A 26 -13.99 -17.05 3.71
CA LYS A 26 -14.14 -17.46 2.31
C LYS A 26 -13.40 -18.76 1.98
N ILE A 27 -12.25 -18.99 2.60
CA ILE A 27 -11.46 -20.22 2.39
C ILE A 27 -11.79 -21.31 3.43
N GLY A 28 -12.74 -21.06 4.33
CA GLY A 28 -13.19 -22.02 5.33
C GLY A 28 -12.13 -22.35 6.40
N ILE A 29 -11.21 -21.43 6.68
CA ILE A 29 -10.15 -21.62 7.68
C ILE A 29 -10.51 -20.86 8.95
N GLN A 30 -10.30 -21.50 10.11
CA GLN A 30 -10.53 -20.95 11.43
C GLN A 30 -9.22 -20.79 12.21
N GLU A 31 -9.31 -20.08 13.34
CA GLU A 31 -8.19 -20.00 14.28
C GLU A 31 -7.85 -21.39 14.83
N ASN A 32 -6.55 -21.68 14.94
CA ASN A 32 -5.98 -22.97 15.37
C ASN A 32 -6.04 -24.12 14.35
N ASP A 33 -6.53 -23.88 13.13
CA ASP A 33 -6.39 -24.86 12.05
C ASP A 33 -4.93 -24.98 11.59
N TYR A 34 -4.53 -26.21 11.24
CA TYR A 34 -3.28 -26.46 10.53
C TYR A 34 -3.52 -26.29 9.02
N VAL A 35 -2.69 -25.47 8.38
CA VAL A 35 -2.80 -25.15 6.95
C VAL A 35 -1.51 -25.49 6.23
N PHE A 36 -1.61 -25.93 4.98
CA PHE A 36 -0.45 -26.07 4.09
C PHE A 36 -0.23 -24.76 3.34
N VAL A 37 1.02 -24.29 3.34
CA VAL A 37 1.44 -23.08 2.62
C VAL A 37 2.48 -23.46 1.58
N ASP A 38 2.21 -23.08 0.34
CA ASP A 38 3.17 -23.15 -0.76
C ASP A 38 4.00 -21.85 -0.74
N GLU A 39 5.26 -21.95 -0.34
CA GLU A 39 6.13 -20.78 -0.18
C GLU A 39 6.43 -20.06 -1.50
N ASP A 40 6.53 -20.79 -2.61
CA ASP A 40 6.79 -20.22 -3.93
C ASP A 40 5.61 -19.34 -4.39
N LYS A 41 4.38 -19.84 -4.20
CA LYS A 41 3.17 -19.06 -4.50
C LYS A 41 2.99 -17.90 -3.55
N LEU A 42 3.35 -18.07 -2.27
CA LEU A 42 3.28 -16.98 -1.29
C LEU A 42 4.27 -15.86 -1.62
N ALA A 43 5.50 -16.21 -2.01
CA ALA A 43 6.51 -15.24 -2.46
C ALA A 43 6.02 -14.46 -3.69
N ALA A 44 5.37 -15.13 -4.65
CA ALA A 44 4.76 -14.47 -5.80
C ALA A 44 3.58 -13.55 -5.44
N ALA A 45 2.88 -13.81 -4.33
CA ALA A 45 1.72 -13.04 -3.89
C ALA A 45 2.07 -11.81 -3.03
N ILE A 46 3.29 -11.73 -2.47
CA ILE A 46 3.72 -10.63 -1.60
C ILE A 46 4.69 -9.72 -2.37
N THR A 47 4.27 -8.48 -2.62
CA THR A 47 5.14 -7.45 -3.21
C THR A 47 5.50 -6.41 -2.16
N LYS A 48 6.80 -6.10 -2.03
CA LYS A 48 7.25 -5.00 -1.17
C LYS A 48 6.72 -3.69 -1.75
N LYS A 49 5.97 -2.93 -0.95
CA LYS A 49 5.62 -1.55 -1.29
C LYS A 49 6.91 -0.75 -1.42
N SER A 50 7.20 -0.24 -2.62
CA SER A 50 8.25 0.77 -2.78
C SER A 50 7.74 2.06 -2.13
N LEU A 51 8.57 2.65 -1.27
CA LEU A 51 8.43 4.06 -0.99
C LEU A 51 8.78 4.79 -2.30
N PRO A 52 8.05 5.87 -2.66
CA PRO A 52 8.48 6.70 -3.77
C PRO A 52 9.93 7.11 -3.52
N SER A 53 10.77 6.98 -4.53
CA SER A 53 12.14 7.46 -4.47
C SER A 53 12.16 8.95 -4.15
N GLU A 54 13.26 9.46 -3.59
CA GLU A 54 13.43 10.90 -3.34
C GLU A 54 13.21 11.73 -4.62
N GLN A 55 13.56 11.15 -5.76
CA GLN A 55 13.31 11.71 -7.09
C GLN A 55 11.81 11.79 -7.43
N GLU A 56 11.04 10.72 -7.18
CA GLU A 56 9.58 10.72 -7.36
C GLU A 56 8.88 11.68 -6.39
N LEU A 57 9.38 11.81 -5.16
CA LEU A 57 8.87 12.79 -4.20
C LEU A 57 9.11 14.22 -4.66
N GLU A 58 10.31 14.54 -5.18
CA GLU A 58 10.60 15.90 -5.70
C GLU A 58 9.81 16.20 -6.97
N ILE A 59 9.62 15.22 -7.87
CA ILE A 59 8.75 15.38 -9.05
C ILE A 59 7.32 15.71 -8.61
N ASN A 60 6.76 14.98 -7.65
CA ASN A 60 5.42 15.26 -7.14
C ASN A 60 5.34 16.65 -6.50
N ARG A 61 6.37 17.06 -5.74
CA ARG A 61 6.44 18.40 -5.15
C ARG A 61 6.45 19.50 -6.20
N LEU A 62 7.22 19.33 -7.28
CA LEU A 62 7.28 20.28 -8.40
C LEU A 62 5.94 20.36 -9.16
N ILE A 63 5.25 19.23 -9.32
CA ILE A 63 3.91 19.18 -9.91
C ILE A 63 2.93 19.99 -9.05
N ASP A 64 2.89 19.74 -7.74
CA ASP A 64 1.99 20.43 -6.81
C ASP A 64 2.27 21.94 -6.75
N GLN A 65 3.55 22.34 -6.79
CA GLN A 65 3.94 23.75 -6.87
C GLN A 65 3.48 24.40 -8.17
N SER A 66 3.60 23.71 -9.30
CA SER A 66 3.17 24.23 -10.61
C SER A 66 1.66 24.41 -10.66
N PHE A 67 0.89 23.48 -10.09
CA PHE A 67 -0.56 23.60 -9.98
C PHE A 67 -0.97 24.76 -9.07
N SER A 68 -0.28 24.93 -7.93
CA SER A 68 -0.56 26.04 -7.00
C SER A 68 -0.31 27.40 -7.66
N GLN A 69 0.80 27.55 -8.38
CA GLN A 69 1.12 28.77 -9.13
C GLN A 69 0.11 29.05 -10.24
N TYR A 70 -0.33 28.01 -10.94
CA TYR A 70 -1.35 28.14 -11.98
C TYR A 70 -2.69 28.59 -11.40
N GLU A 71 -3.13 28.01 -10.29
CA GLU A 71 -4.35 28.45 -9.60
C GLU A 71 -4.28 29.89 -9.10
N GLU A 72 -3.12 30.30 -8.57
CA GLU A 72 -2.89 31.66 -8.09
C GLU A 72 -2.98 32.67 -9.23
N MET A 73 -2.30 32.41 -10.35
CA MET A 73 -2.38 33.23 -11.56
C MET A 73 -3.82 33.32 -12.12
N TYR A 74 -4.58 32.22 -12.09
CA TYR A 74 -5.99 32.25 -12.50
C TYR A 74 -6.86 33.09 -11.56
N LYS A 75 -6.63 33.02 -10.24
CA LYS A 75 -7.34 33.88 -9.28
C LYS A 75 -7.00 35.35 -9.47
N GLU A 76 -5.75 35.68 -9.75
CA GLU A 76 -5.33 37.06 -10.05
C GLU A 76 -6.01 37.59 -11.32
N LEU A 77 -6.08 36.79 -12.39
CA LEU A 77 -6.76 37.15 -13.64
C LEU A 77 -8.29 37.28 -13.47
N ALA A 78 -8.90 36.44 -12.63
CA ALA A 78 -10.35 36.47 -12.41
C ALA A 78 -10.82 37.62 -11.50
N ASN A 79 -9.93 38.18 -10.69
CA ASN A 79 -10.19 39.30 -9.80
C ASN A 79 -9.86 40.68 -10.42
N HIS A 80 -9.63 40.73 -11.74
CA HIS A 80 -9.23 41.93 -12.47
C HIS A 80 -10.26 42.41 -13.48
#